data_AF-A0A8J2QFQ6-F1
#
_entry.id   AF-A0A8J2QFQ6-F1
#
_cell.length_a   1.000
_cell.length_b   1.000
_cell.length_c   1.000
_cell.angle_alpha   90.00
_cell.angle_beta   90.00
_cell.angle_gamma   90.00
#
_symmetry.space_group_name_H-M   'P 1'
#
loop_
_entity.id
_entity.type
_entity.pdbx_description
1 polymer ?
#
loop_
_entity_poly.entity_id
_entity_poly.type
_entity_poly.pdbx_seq_one_letter_code
_entity_poly.pdbx_strand_id
1 'polypeptide(L)'
;MIPDHLFDEGINNSLLRNDMKHVHLNRIVYSKTQKDYERDQRNLLSSQDGDTCEIHDQFYRDHKLLLVLFRALAVMPITRSRPGTITFSWKSRATTYAIFFYIVTTIIVLVVGYERLMILRSIKKFDDYIYSILFVAFLVPHFWIPFVGWGVAHQVAIYKTNWGKFQVRYYRVTGENLKFPNLKTSIVIISVGCLLLAVCFLLSLCALLDGFLLRHTTAYYHIITMINMNCALWYINCKGIKIASQSLSNCFSRDVSIECTASLISSYRFLWLNLSELLQSLGNAYARTYSTYCLFMFFNITIAVYGALSEIVDHGFRFSFKEMGLIVDAAYCSTLLFIFADCSHKSTLKVAAGVQDCLLSIDVLSVDRPTQKEIDHFIQAIEMNPAVVSLKGYAHVNRELLTSAISMIAIYLIVLLQFKISLPKEISSS
;
A
#
# COMPACT_ATOMS: atom_id res chain seq x y z
N MET A 1 -1.92 -32.98 -62.13
CA MET A 1 -2.31 -32.57 -60.77
C MET A 1 -3.66 -33.21 -60.50
N ILE A 2 -3.71 -34.19 -59.60
CA ILE A 2 -4.95 -34.90 -59.27
C ILE A 2 -5.72 -34.00 -58.29
N PRO A 3 -7.03 -33.75 -58.49
CA PRO A 3 -7.83 -32.94 -57.58
C PRO A 3 -7.89 -33.53 -56.16
N ASP A 4 -7.72 -32.68 -55.14
CA ASP A 4 -7.66 -33.08 -53.71
C ASP A 4 -8.88 -33.91 -53.23
N HIS A 5 -10.06 -33.72 -53.83
CA HIS A 5 -11.27 -34.47 -53.47
C HIS A 5 -11.19 -35.97 -53.81
N LEU A 6 -10.39 -36.37 -54.80
CA LEU A 6 -10.18 -37.79 -55.16
C LEU A 6 -9.17 -38.48 -54.22
N PHE A 7 -8.32 -37.70 -53.54
CA PHE A 7 -7.40 -38.23 -52.52
C PHE A 7 -8.14 -38.55 -51.21
N ASP A 8 -9.11 -37.71 -50.84
CA ASP A 8 -9.96 -37.93 -49.67
C ASP A 8 -10.97 -39.08 -49.85
N GLU A 9 -11.42 -39.34 -51.08
CA GLU A 9 -12.35 -40.44 -51.38
C GLU A 9 -11.68 -41.82 -51.30
N GLY A 10 -10.40 -41.92 -51.68
CA GLY A 10 -9.60 -43.15 -51.56
C GLY A 10 -9.32 -43.56 -50.10
N ILE A 11 -9.21 -42.60 -49.19
CA ILE A 11 -8.96 -42.85 -47.76
C ILE A 11 -10.24 -43.28 -47.04
N ASN A 12 -11.41 -42.80 -47.47
CA ASN A 12 -12.70 -43.10 -46.85
C ASN A 12 -13.18 -44.54 -47.06
N ASN A 13 -12.66 -45.26 -48.07
CA ASN A 13 -12.96 -46.67 -48.31
C ASN A 13 -11.99 -47.65 -47.61
N SER A 14 -11.07 -47.16 -46.77
CA SER A 14 -10.21 -48.02 -45.97
C SER A 14 -10.85 -48.36 -44.62
N LEU A 15 -10.85 -49.65 -44.27
CA LEU A 15 -11.35 -50.22 -43.01
C LEU A 15 -10.59 -49.74 -41.73
N LEU A 16 -9.65 -48.79 -41.86
CA LEU A 16 -8.73 -48.35 -40.81
C LEU A 16 -9.15 -47.04 -40.11
N ARG A 17 -10.35 -46.51 -40.39
CA ARG A 17 -10.78 -45.19 -39.89
C ARG A 17 -11.00 -45.12 -38.37
N ASN A 18 -11.20 -46.26 -37.71
CA ASN A 18 -11.46 -46.32 -36.26
C ASN A 18 -10.22 -46.61 -35.41
N ASP A 19 -9.17 -47.24 -35.94
CA ASP A 19 -8.02 -47.64 -35.12
C ASP A 19 -7.13 -46.46 -34.72
N MET A 20 -6.86 -45.51 -35.62
CA MET A 20 -6.00 -44.36 -35.31
C MET A 20 -6.64 -43.37 -34.31
N LYS A 21 -7.98 -43.20 -34.35
CA LYS A 21 -8.71 -42.37 -33.38
C LYS A 21 -8.74 -43.02 -32.00
N HIS A 22 -8.93 -44.34 -31.92
CA HIS A 22 -8.86 -45.07 -30.65
C HIS A 22 -7.44 -45.15 -30.10
N VAL A 23 -6.41 -45.27 -30.95
CA VAL A 23 -5.00 -45.20 -30.52
C VAL A 23 -4.64 -43.80 -30.02
N HIS A 24 -5.09 -42.71 -30.66
CA HIS A 24 -4.83 -41.36 -30.17
C HIS A 24 -5.61 -41.01 -28.90
N LEU A 25 -6.88 -41.43 -28.77
CA LEU A 25 -7.64 -41.24 -27.53
C LEU A 25 -7.07 -42.08 -26.38
N ASN A 26 -6.74 -43.34 -26.63
CA ASN A 26 -6.16 -44.22 -25.61
C ASN A 26 -4.75 -43.76 -25.20
N ARG A 27 -3.95 -43.22 -26.12
CA ARG A 27 -2.60 -42.73 -25.80
C ARG A 27 -2.60 -41.44 -24.98
N ILE A 28 -3.61 -40.58 -25.12
CA ILE A 28 -3.78 -39.37 -24.29
C ILE A 28 -4.36 -39.72 -22.90
N VAL A 29 -5.20 -40.75 -22.81
CA VAL A 29 -5.76 -41.22 -21.53
C VAL A 29 -4.73 -42.00 -20.71
N TYR A 30 -3.78 -42.70 -21.35
CA TYR A 30 -2.78 -43.53 -20.66
C TYR A 30 -1.50 -42.79 -20.20
N SER A 31 -1.35 -41.49 -20.44
CA SER A 31 -0.15 -40.74 -20.02
C SER A 31 -0.41 -39.49 -19.18
N LYS A 32 -1.65 -39.25 -18.73
CA LYS A 32 -1.91 -38.17 -17.77
C LYS A 32 -1.74 -38.70 -16.36
N THR A 33 -0.73 -38.19 -15.67
CA THR A 33 -0.51 -38.46 -14.26
C THR A 33 -1.67 -37.88 -13.45
N GLN A 34 -1.96 -38.39 -12.25
CA GLN A 34 -2.98 -37.80 -11.38
C GLN A 34 -2.75 -36.30 -11.13
N LYS A 35 -1.48 -35.87 -11.10
CA LYS A 35 -1.08 -34.46 -11.06
C LYS A 35 -1.58 -33.62 -12.24
N ASP A 36 -1.62 -34.20 -13.44
CA ASP A 36 -2.10 -33.52 -14.65
C ASP A 36 -3.61 -33.34 -14.60
N TYR A 37 -4.34 -34.34 -14.10
CA TYR A 37 -5.78 -34.24 -13.89
C TYR A 37 -6.15 -33.18 -12.84
N GLU A 38 -5.42 -33.14 -11.71
CA GLU A 38 -5.59 -32.08 -10.71
C GLU A 38 -5.25 -30.69 -11.27
N ARG A 39 -4.23 -30.58 -12.12
CA ARG A 39 -3.86 -29.31 -12.78
C ARG A 39 -4.93 -28.85 -13.76
N ASP A 40 -5.52 -29.76 -14.53
CA ASP A 40 -6.63 -29.48 -15.43
C ASP A 40 -7.88 -29.02 -14.65
N GLN A 41 -8.22 -29.68 -13.55
CA GLN A 41 -9.33 -29.25 -12.69
C GLN A 41 -9.10 -27.85 -12.11
N ARG A 42 -7.89 -27.54 -11.66
CA ARG A 42 -7.54 -26.18 -11.20
C ARG A 42 -7.67 -25.17 -12.33
N ASN A 43 -7.26 -25.51 -13.56
CA ASN A 43 -7.34 -24.62 -14.70
C ASN A 43 -8.78 -24.24 -15.10
N LEU A 44 -9.78 -25.04 -14.73
CA LEU A 44 -11.19 -24.73 -14.92
C LEU A 44 -11.71 -23.64 -13.96
N LEU A 45 -11.00 -23.36 -12.86
CA LEU A 45 -11.41 -22.33 -11.90
C LEU A 45 -11.37 -20.94 -12.52
N SER A 46 -12.50 -20.24 -12.48
CA SER A 46 -12.61 -18.88 -12.99
C SER A 46 -12.18 -17.87 -11.93
N SER A 47 -11.15 -17.07 -12.23
CA SER A 47 -10.81 -15.90 -11.40
C SER A 47 -11.79 -14.73 -11.58
N GLN A 48 -12.83 -14.89 -12.40
CA GLN A 48 -13.92 -13.92 -12.55
C GLN A 48 -15.16 -14.32 -11.75
N ASP A 49 -15.24 -15.59 -11.33
CA ASP A 49 -16.31 -16.07 -10.48
C ASP A 49 -16.10 -15.61 -9.03
N GLY A 50 -17.11 -14.92 -8.49
CA GLY A 50 -17.07 -14.30 -7.16
C GLY A 50 -17.04 -15.34 -6.05
N ASP A 51 -17.70 -16.47 -6.22
CA ASP A 51 -17.79 -17.54 -5.21
C ASP A 51 -16.46 -18.30 -5.12
N THR A 52 -15.87 -18.63 -6.26
CA THR A 52 -14.49 -19.17 -6.31
C THR A 52 -13.50 -18.21 -5.64
N CYS A 53 -13.61 -16.90 -5.91
CA CYS A 53 -12.76 -15.91 -5.24
C CYS A 53 -12.97 -15.91 -3.72
N GLU A 54 -14.21 -15.96 -3.22
CA GLU A 54 -14.52 -15.94 -1.78
C GLU A 54 -13.85 -17.08 -1.00
N ILE A 55 -13.79 -18.27 -1.61
CA ILE A 55 -13.19 -19.47 -1.00
C ILE A 55 -11.70 -19.24 -0.74
N HIS A 56 -11.00 -18.65 -1.72
CA HIS A 56 -9.55 -18.45 -1.71
C HIS A 56 -9.10 -17.08 -1.16
N ASP A 57 -10.02 -16.15 -0.90
CA ASP A 57 -9.74 -14.77 -0.45
C ASP A 57 -9.37 -14.68 1.03
N GLN A 58 -8.22 -15.25 1.37
CA GLN A 58 -7.64 -15.15 2.72
C GLN A 58 -7.23 -13.71 3.05
N PHE A 59 -6.79 -12.91 2.06
CA PHE A 59 -6.35 -11.54 2.28
C PHE A 59 -7.48 -10.66 2.85
N TYR A 60 -8.69 -10.77 2.31
CA TYR A 60 -9.86 -10.07 2.85
C TYR A 60 -10.20 -10.54 4.26
N ARG A 61 -10.18 -11.86 4.53
CA ARG A 61 -10.53 -12.41 5.85
C ARG A 61 -9.64 -11.83 6.94
N ASP A 62 -8.35 -11.69 6.66
CA ASP A 62 -7.39 -11.06 7.58
C ASP A 62 -7.58 -9.53 7.66
N HIS A 63 -7.91 -8.87 6.55
CA HIS A 63 -8.14 -7.42 6.49
C HIS A 63 -9.50 -6.95 7.00
N LYS A 64 -10.46 -7.86 7.23
CA LYS A 64 -11.84 -7.52 7.57
C LYS A 64 -11.92 -6.59 8.78
N LEU A 65 -11.11 -6.84 9.81
CA LEU A 65 -11.08 -6.01 11.01
C LEU A 65 -10.65 -4.58 10.71
N LEU A 66 -9.59 -4.41 9.91
CA LEU A 66 -9.11 -3.10 9.50
C LEU A 66 -10.18 -2.36 8.70
N LEU A 67 -10.86 -3.02 7.76
CA LEU A 67 -11.96 -2.43 6.99
C LEU A 67 -13.17 -2.04 7.86
N VAL A 68 -13.47 -2.78 8.94
CA VAL A 68 -14.48 -2.38 9.92
C VAL A 68 -14.03 -1.11 10.65
N LEU A 69 -12.77 -1.04 11.08
CA LEU A 69 -12.22 0.12 11.77
C LEU A 69 -12.27 1.40 10.91
N PHE A 70 -11.84 1.31 9.64
CA PHE A 70 -11.89 2.45 8.70
C PHE A 70 -13.32 2.92 8.41
N ARG A 71 -14.31 2.03 8.48
CA ARG A 71 -15.73 2.38 8.41
C ARG A 71 -16.20 3.06 9.68
N ALA A 72 -15.83 2.54 10.85
CA ALA A 72 -16.18 3.14 12.14
C ALA A 72 -15.63 4.57 12.27
N LEU A 73 -14.40 4.78 11.80
CA LEU A 73 -13.75 6.10 11.73
C LEU A 73 -14.26 6.98 10.57
N ALA A 74 -15.25 6.55 9.78
CA ALA A 74 -15.79 7.31 8.63
C ALA A 74 -14.77 7.70 7.54
N VAL A 75 -13.56 7.14 7.57
CA VAL A 75 -12.48 7.48 6.63
C VAL A 75 -12.69 6.83 5.26
N MET A 76 -13.21 5.58 5.25
CA MET A 76 -13.36 4.82 4.00
C MET A 76 -14.64 3.94 4.00
N PRO A 77 -15.74 4.40 3.40
CA PRO A 77 -17.04 3.71 3.42
C PRO A 77 -17.15 2.62 2.34
N ILE A 78 -16.29 1.62 2.40
CA ILE A 78 -16.27 0.50 1.44
C ILE A 78 -17.03 -0.71 2.01
N THR A 79 -17.84 -1.37 1.18
CA THR A 79 -18.65 -2.52 1.58
C THR A 79 -18.45 -3.72 0.66
N ARG A 80 -18.62 -4.93 1.21
CA ARG A 80 -18.70 -6.15 0.39
C ARG A 80 -20.14 -6.29 -0.11
N SER A 81 -20.35 -6.21 -1.42
CA SER A 81 -21.69 -6.28 -2.03
C SER A 81 -22.03 -7.67 -2.55
N ARG A 82 -21.02 -8.42 -3.01
CA ARG A 82 -21.13 -9.80 -3.49
C ARG A 82 -19.93 -10.64 -3.00
N PRO A 83 -20.04 -11.97 -2.97
CA PRO A 83 -18.89 -12.85 -2.75
C PRO A 83 -17.73 -12.46 -3.67
N GLY A 84 -16.51 -12.39 -3.10
CA GLY A 84 -15.31 -12.01 -3.85
C GLY A 84 -15.22 -10.55 -4.32
N THR A 85 -16.28 -9.73 -4.17
CA THR A 85 -16.33 -8.38 -4.77
C THR A 85 -16.57 -7.29 -3.72
N ILE A 86 -15.67 -6.32 -3.70
CA ILE A 86 -15.75 -5.14 -2.85
C ILE A 86 -16.17 -3.95 -3.70
N THR A 87 -17.16 -3.19 -3.23
CA THR A 87 -17.71 -2.03 -3.97
C THR A 87 -17.90 -0.82 -3.07
N PHE A 88 -17.76 0.35 -3.67
CA PHE A 88 -18.12 1.63 -3.09
C PHE A 88 -19.38 2.16 -3.79
N SER A 89 -20.33 2.69 -3.00
CA SER A 89 -21.52 3.37 -3.52
C SER A 89 -21.86 4.57 -2.64
N TRP A 90 -22.13 5.71 -3.28
CA TRP A 90 -22.55 6.94 -2.61
C TRP A 90 -23.88 6.80 -1.87
N LYS A 91 -24.76 5.89 -2.32
CA LYS A 91 -26.07 5.64 -1.69
C LYS A 91 -26.04 4.58 -0.60
N SER A 92 -24.86 4.06 -0.24
CA SER A 92 -24.75 3.00 0.77
C SER A 92 -24.95 3.53 2.19
N ARG A 93 -25.48 2.69 3.10
CA ARG A 93 -25.63 3.02 4.54
C ARG A 93 -24.29 3.43 5.18
N ALA A 94 -23.18 2.85 4.73
CA ALA A 94 -21.85 3.18 5.19
C ALA A 94 -21.43 4.60 4.80
N THR A 95 -21.76 5.04 3.59
CA THR A 95 -21.48 6.41 3.13
C THR A 95 -22.37 7.42 3.85
N THR A 96 -23.65 7.10 4.07
CA THR A 96 -24.54 7.96 4.87
C THR A 96 -24.02 8.15 6.29
N TYR A 97 -23.59 7.07 6.96
CA TYR A 97 -22.93 7.14 8.26
C TYR A 97 -21.67 8.01 8.22
N ALA A 98 -20.81 7.81 7.20
CA ALA A 98 -19.58 8.58 7.08
C ALA A 98 -19.85 10.09 6.90
N ILE A 99 -20.87 10.46 6.11
CA ILE A 99 -21.28 11.86 5.93
C ILE A 99 -21.79 12.45 7.24
N PHE A 100 -22.67 11.75 7.96
CA PHE A 100 -23.21 12.23 9.23
C PHE A 100 -22.08 12.41 10.27
N PHE A 101 -21.22 11.40 10.42
CA PHE A 101 -20.07 11.47 11.32
C PHE A 101 -19.11 12.61 10.94
N TYR A 102 -18.86 12.81 9.64
CA TYR A 102 -18.05 13.91 9.13
C TYR A 102 -18.66 15.28 9.46
N ILE A 103 -19.97 15.46 9.33
CA ILE A 103 -20.63 16.73 9.69
C ILE A 103 -20.44 17.03 11.18
N VAL A 104 -20.71 16.06 12.06
CA VAL A 104 -20.55 16.22 13.52
C VAL A 104 -19.10 16.56 13.88
N THR A 105 -18.14 15.80 13.35
CA THR A 105 -16.71 16.05 13.61
C THR A 105 -16.23 17.36 13.00
N THR A 106 -16.77 17.79 11.86
CA THR A 106 -16.46 19.10 11.26
C THR A 106 -16.91 20.25 12.15
N ILE A 107 -18.08 20.17 12.79
CA ILE A 107 -18.53 21.19 13.74
C ILE A 107 -17.54 21.31 14.90
N ILE A 108 -17.11 20.17 15.47
CA ILE A 108 -16.12 20.14 16.55
C ILE A 108 -14.78 20.76 16.08
N VAL A 109 -14.29 20.36 14.91
CA VAL A 109 -13.03 20.87 14.33
C VAL A 109 -13.11 22.37 14.05
N LEU A 110 -14.25 22.88 13.58
CA LEU A 110 -14.44 24.33 13.34
C LEU A 110 -14.46 25.14 14.63
N VAL A 111 -15.11 24.65 15.70
CA VAL A 111 -15.09 25.30 17.01
C VAL A 111 -13.66 25.38 17.55
N VAL A 112 -12.94 24.25 17.56
CA VAL A 112 -11.54 24.21 17.99
C VAL A 112 -10.65 25.10 17.10
N GLY A 113 -10.86 25.06 15.78
CA GLY A 113 -10.13 25.87 14.82
C GLY A 113 -10.35 27.37 15.02
N TYR A 114 -11.57 27.79 15.32
CA TYR A 114 -11.89 29.18 15.61
C TYR A 114 -11.15 29.68 16.86
N GLU A 115 -11.20 28.92 17.95
CA GLU A 115 -10.48 29.28 19.18
C GLU A 115 -8.96 29.35 18.95
N ARG A 116 -8.40 28.41 18.17
CA ARG A 116 -6.97 28.44 17.79
C ARG A 116 -6.61 29.63 16.91
N LEU A 117 -7.48 30.04 15.98
CA LEU A 117 -7.28 31.23 15.16
C LEU A 117 -7.35 32.52 15.98
N MET A 118 -8.23 32.58 17.00
CA MET A 118 -8.30 33.73 17.91
C MET A 118 -7.03 33.85 18.75
N ILE A 119 -6.51 32.73 19.26
CA ILE A 119 -5.22 32.70 19.96
C ILE A 119 -4.09 33.16 19.02
N LEU A 120 -4.05 32.66 17.78
CA LEU A 120 -3.05 33.03 16.78
C LEU A 120 -3.02 34.54 16.50
N ARG A 121 -4.18 35.20 16.45
CA ARG A 121 -4.28 36.66 16.25
C ARG A 121 -3.76 37.48 17.43
N SER A 122 -3.73 36.90 18.63
CA SER A 122 -3.30 37.60 19.85
C SER A 122 -1.77 37.57 20.05
N ILE A 123 -1.07 36.71 19.32
CA ILE A 123 0.36 36.48 19.49
C ILE A 123 1.17 37.51 18.69
N LYS A 124 2.07 38.20 19.38
CA LYS A 124 2.98 39.20 18.79
C LYS A 124 4.38 38.67 18.52
N LYS A 125 4.81 37.62 19.22
CA LYS A 125 6.13 37.00 19.04
C LYS A 125 6.09 36.02 17.87
N PHE A 126 7.06 36.15 16.97
CA PHE A 126 7.15 35.30 15.78
C PHE A 126 7.30 33.81 16.13
N ASP A 127 8.10 33.46 17.14
CA ASP A 127 8.30 32.05 17.53
C ASP A 127 7.01 31.42 18.08
N ASP A 128 6.28 32.14 18.95
CA ASP A 128 4.98 31.68 19.46
C ASP A 128 3.90 31.55 18.35
N TYR A 129 4.04 32.35 17.28
CA TYR A 129 3.17 32.28 16.11
C TYR A 129 3.42 30.99 15.31
N ILE A 130 4.67 30.57 15.15
CA ILE A 130 5.05 29.32 14.49
C ILE A 130 4.54 28.10 15.27
N TYR A 131 4.53 28.12 16.61
CA TYR A 131 3.91 27.02 17.38
C TYR A 131 2.41 26.94 17.13
N SER A 132 1.77 28.09 17.08
CA SER A 132 0.33 28.18 16.88
C SER A 132 -0.09 27.73 15.47
N ILE A 133 0.78 27.89 14.45
CA ILE A 133 0.49 27.40 13.09
C ILE A 133 0.49 25.87 12.99
N LEU A 134 1.35 25.16 13.75
CA LEU A 134 1.35 23.69 13.79
C LEU A 134 -0.01 23.15 14.24
N PHE A 135 -0.60 23.73 15.29
CA PHE A 135 -1.90 23.30 15.79
C PHE A 135 -3.04 23.48 14.78
N VAL A 136 -2.97 24.53 13.96
CA VAL A 136 -3.92 24.75 12.87
C VAL A 136 -3.65 23.78 11.72
N ALA A 137 -2.38 23.53 11.40
CA ALA A 137 -1.99 22.59 10.36
C ALA A 137 -2.50 21.17 10.65
N PHE A 138 -2.42 20.71 11.91
CA PHE A 138 -2.96 19.42 12.33
C PHE A 138 -4.49 19.28 12.19
N LEU A 139 -5.25 20.38 12.03
CA LEU A 139 -6.68 20.32 11.74
C LEU A 139 -6.97 20.14 10.25
N VAL A 140 -6.03 20.52 9.36
CA VAL A 140 -6.22 20.50 7.90
C VAL A 140 -6.56 19.10 7.35
N PRO A 141 -5.92 17.99 7.78
CA PRO A 141 -6.22 16.66 7.25
C PRO A 141 -7.68 16.24 7.36
N HIS A 142 -8.42 16.77 8.35
CA HIS A 142 -9.86 16.53 8.49
C HIS A 142 -10.62 16.96 7.22
N PHE A 143 -10.31 18.14 6.68
CA PHE A 143 -10.97 18.67 5.49
C PHE A 143 -10.63 17.90 4.21
N TRP A 144 -9.55 17.12 4.22
CA TRP A 144 -9.16 16.31 3.08
C TRP A 144 -9.94 14.99 2.97
N ILE A 145 -10.57 14.51 4.05
CA ILE A 145 -11.25 13.20 4.10
C ILE A 145 -12.19 12.96 2.90
N PRO A 146 -13.09 13.89 2.51
CA PRO A 146 -13.97 13.66 1.37
C PRO A 146 -13.20 13.50 0.05
N PHE A 147 -12.09 14.22 -0.12
CA PHE A 147 -11.31 14.24 -1.35
C PHE A 147 -10.34 13.06 -1.47
N VAL A 148 -9.63 12.76 -0.38
CA VAL A 148 -8.54 11.77 -0.34
C VAL A 148 -8.97 10.41 0.20
N GLY A 149 -10.04 10.35 0.98
CA GLY A 149 -10.64 9.10 1.47
C GLY A 149 -11.77 8.65 0.55
N TRP A 150 -12.88 9.37 0.54
CA TRP A 150 -14.08 8.96 -0.20
C TRP A 150 -13.90 9.06 -1.71
N GLY A 151 -13.25 10.13 -2.19
CA GLY A 151 -12.94 10.34 -3.60
C GLY A 151 -12.01 9.29 -4.23
N VAL A 152 -11.43 8.40 -3.41
CA VAL A 152 -10.51 7.34 -3.80
C VAL A 152 -11.07 5.93 -3.49
N ALA A 153 -12.20 5.87 -2.77
CA ALA A 153 -12.79 4.62 -2.28
C ALA A 153 -13.14 3.63 -3.41
N HIS A 154 -13.51 4.12 -4.59
CA HIS A 154 -13.78 3.29 -5.76
C HIS A 154 -12.52 2.55 -6.25
N GLN A 155 -11.41 3.26 -6.41
CA GLN A 155 -10.14 2.67 -6.84
C GLN A 155 -9.62 1.67 -5.81
N VAL A 156 -9.78 1.97 -4.52
CA VAL A 156 -9.42 1.05 -3.44
C VAL A 156 -10.28 -0.21 -3.45
N ALA A 157 -11.58 -0.09 -3.74
CA ALA A 157 -12.47 -1.25 -3.87
C ALA A 157 -12.05 -2.17 -5.02
N ILE A 158 -11.64 -1.61 -6.16
CA ILE A 158 -11.08 -2.37 -7.29
C ILE A 158 -9.78 -3.09 -6.87
N TYR A 159 -8.84 -2.36 -6.26
CA TYR A 159 -7.59 -2.91 -5.79
C TYR A 159 -7.82 -4.10 -4.82
N LYS A 160 -8.70 -3.94 -3.84
CA LYS A 160 -9.02 -5.02 -2.89
C LYS A 160 -9.73 -6.20 -3.55
N THR A 161 -10.54 -5.98 -4.58
CA THR A 161 -11.17 -7.05 -5.36
C THR A 161 -10.15 -7.83 -6.19
N ASN A 162 -9.13 -7.16 -6.73
CA ASN A 162 -8.08 -7.80 -7.52
C ASN A 162 -7.22 -8.77 -6.69
N TRP A 163 -7.12 -8.59 -5.37
CA TRP A 163 -6.49 -9.58 -4.48
C TRP A 163 -7.16 -10.95 -4.54
N GLY A 164 -8.50 -11.00 -4.51
CA GLY A 164 -9.24 -12.27 -4.63
C GLY A 164 -8.93 -12.97 -5.95
N LYS A 165 -8.92 -12.23 -7.07
CA LYS A 165 -8.57 -12.76 -8.40
C LYS A 165 -7.14 -13.30 -8.44
N PHE A 166 -6.20 -12.60 -7.82
CA PHE A 166 -4.82 -13.05 -7.72
C PHE A 166 -4.67 -14.32 -6.88
N GLN A 167 -5.37 -14.44 -5.76
CA GLN A 167 -5.32 -15.66 -4.92
C GLN A 167 -5.84 -16.89 -5.67
N VAL A 168 -6.89 -16.74 -6.49
CA VAL A 168 -7.36 -17.82 -7.38
C VAL A 168 -6.30 -18.17 -8.42
N ARG A 169 -5.69 -17.18 -9.09
CA ARG A 169 -4.61 -17.41 -10.07
C ARG A 169 -3.38 -18.07 -9.43
N TYR A 170 -3.04 -17.68 -8.20
CA TYR A 170 -1.98 -18.29 -7.42
C TYR A 170 -2.27 -19.78 -7.18
N TYR A 171 -3.46 -20.10 -6.65
CA TYR A 171 -3.87 -21.49 -6.43
C TYR A 171 -3.85 -22.32 -7.73
N ARG A 172 -4.26 -21.74 -8.86
CA ARG A 172 -4.22 -22.41 -10.16
C ARG A 172 -2.82 -22.86 -10.55
N VAL A 173 -1.83 -21.97 -10.39
CA VAL A 173 -0.45 -22.19 -10.81
C VAL A 173 0.30 -23.08 -9.80
N THR A 174 0.25 -22.76 -8.51
CA THR A 174 1.06 -23.41 -7.48
C THR A 174 0.40 -24.66 -6.87
N GLY A 175 -0.93 -24.80 -7.03
CA GLY A 175 -1.72 -25.84 -6.34
C GLY A 175 -1.91 -25.60 -4.85
N GLU A 176 -1.37 -24.51 -4.30
CA GLU A 176 -1.43 -24.19 -2.87
C GLU A 176 -2.16 -22.87 -2.62
N ASN A 177 -2.89 -22.80 -1.50
CA ASN A 177 -3.54 -21.56 -1.10
C ASN A 177 -2.52 -20.56 -0.56
N LEU A 178 -2.62 -19.30 -0.99
CA LEU A 178 -1.76 -18.23 -0.48
C LEU A 178 -2.10 -17.94 0.98
N LYS A 179 -1.17 -18.26 1.87
CA LYS A 179 -1.30 -18.06 3.32
C LYS A 179 -0.57 -16.79 3.77
N PHE A 180 -1.20 -16.05 4.68
CA PHE A 180 -0.60 -14.88 5.32
C PHE A 180 -0.31 -15.16 6.80
N PRO A 181 0.84 -15.77 7.14
CA PRO A 181 1.15 -16.09 8.52
C PRO A 181 1.21 -14.83 9.38
N ASN A 182 0.54 -14.87 10.53
CA ASN A 182 0.51 -13.80 11.53
C ASN A 182 -0.01 -12.45 11.04
N LEU A 183 -0.66 -12.37 9.86
CA LEU A 183 -1.13 -11.09 9.32
C LEU A 183 -2.28 -10.53 10.17
N LYS A 184 -3.28 -11.35 10.49
CA LYS A 184 -4.38 -10.98 11.40
C LYS A 184 -3.87 -10.48 12.76
N THR A 185 -2.94 -11.21 13.37
CA THR A 185 -2.33 -10.84 14.66
C THR A 185 -1.54 -9.52 14.53
N SER A 186 -0.77 -9.35 13.46
CA SER A 186 -0.05 -8.10 13.18
C SER A 186 -1.01 -6.93 13.02
N ILE A 187 -2.14 -7.12 12.32
CA ILE A 187 -3.16 -6.07 12.14
C ILE A 187 -3.71 -5.63 13.48
N VAL A 188 -4.08 -6.58 14.36
CA VAL A 188 -4.60 -6.26 15.70
C VAL A 188 -3.56 -5.50 16.52
N ILE A 189 -2.32 -5.99 16.59
CA ILE A 189 -1.24 -5.36 17.35
C ILE A 189 -0.97 -3.94 16.84
N ILE A 190 -0.86 -3.76 15.53
CA ILE A 190 -0.59 -2.45 14.93
C ILE A 190 -1.78 -1.51 15.15
N SER A 191 -3.02 -1.96 14.97
CA SER A 191 -4.21 -1.13 15.19
C SER A 191 -4.32 -0.69 16.66
N VAL A 192 -4.13 -1.59 17.62
CA VAL A 192 -4.11 -1.23 19.05
C VAL A 192 -2.96 -0.28 19.35
N GLY A 193 -1.76 -0.58 18.82
CA GLY A 193 -0.59 0.28 18.94
C GLY A 193 -0.81 1.69 18.39
N CYS A 194 -1.49 1.84 17.24
CA CYS A 194 -1.83 3.13 16.64
C CYS A 194 -2.79 3.96 17.51
N LEU A 195 -3.75 3.32 18.18
CA LEU A 195 -4.65 3.99 19.12
C LEU A 195 -3.91 4.45 20.38
N LEU A 196 -3.08 3.57 20.96
CA LEU A 196 -2.27 3.91 22.12
C LEU A 196 -1.26 5.02 21.79
N LEU A 197 -0.60 4.93 20.64
CA LEU A 197 0.33 5.96 20.16
C LEU A 197 -0.38 7.31 19.99
N ALA A 198 -1.61 7.33 19.47
CA ALA A 198 -2.39 8.57 19.37
C ALA A 198 -2.69 9.18 20.74
N VAL A 199 -3.06 8.36 21.74
CA VAL A 199 -3.27 8.82 23.12
C VAL A 199 -1.98 9.34 23.73
N CYS A 200 -0.89 8.57 23.67
CA CYS A 200 0.40 8.96 24.23
C CYS A 200 0.93 10.24 23.58
N PHE A 201 0.87 10.35 22.26
CA PHE A 201 1.30 11.54 21.54
C PHE A 201 0.48 12.78 21.95
N LEU A 202 -0.84 12.66 22.06
CA LEU A 202 -1.69 13.76 22.51
C LEU A 202 -1.47 14.16 23.96
N LEU A 203 -1.24 13.20 24.85
CA LEU A 203 -0.91 13.48 26.25
C LEU A 203 0.45 14.16 26.36
N SER A 204 1.44 13.72 25.59
CA SER A 204 2.75 14.38 25.51
C SER A 204 2.60 15.82 25.03
N LEU A 205 1.82 16.06 23.96
CA LEU A 205 1.58 17.44 23.49
C LEU A 205 0.83 18.27 24.53
N CYS A 206 -0.13 17.68 25.25
CA CYS A 206 -0.86 18.36 26.30
C CYS A 206 0.01 18.75 27.50
N ALA A 207 1.01 17.92 27.84
CA ALA A 207 1.92 18.17 28.94
C ALA A 207 3.06 19.12 28.57
N LEU A 208 3.49 19.10 27.30
CA LEU A 208 4.68 19.81 26.83
C LEU A 208 4.37 21.20 26.24
N LEU A 209 3.16 21.42 25.70
CA LEU A 209 2.76 22.70 25.11
C LEU A 209 1.71 23.43 25.96
N ASP A 210 2.10 24.61 26.45
CA ASP A 210 1.20 25.53 27.14
C ASP A 210 0.02 25.94 26.24
N GLY A 211 -1.21 25.83 26.77
CA GLY A 211 -2.44 26.18 26.04
C GLY A 211 -3.20 25.02 25.40
N PHE A 212 -2.87 23.77 25.75
CA PHE A 212 -3.65 22.60 25.34
C PHE A 212 -4.71 22.25 26.40
N LEU A 213 -5.92 22.80 26.29
CA LEU A 213 -7.05 22.30 27.09
C LEU A 213 -7.45 20.90 26.61
N LEU A 214 -7.68 19.98 27.55
CA LEU A 214 -8.20 18.62 27.29
C LEU A 214 -9.48 18.60 26.43
N ARG A 215 -10.26 19.69 26.46
CA ARG A 215 -11.47 19.85 25.64
C ARG A 215 -11.17 19.88 24.14
N HIS A 216 -10.03 20.45 23.73
CA HIS A 216 -9.61 20.49 22.32
C HIS A 216 -9.05 19.15 21.83
N THR A 217 -8.60 18.29 22.74
CA THR A 217 -7.98 16.99 22.43
C THR A 217 -8.91 16.04 21.69
N THR A 218 -10.23 16.20 21.85
CA THR A 218 -11.25 15.37 21.17
C THR A 218 -11.20 15.49 19.65
N ALA A 219 -11.01 16.70 19.10
CA ALA A 219 -10.88 16.94 17.66
C ALA A 219 -9.59 16.30 17.10
N TYR A 220 -8.47 16.52 17.80
CA TYR A 220 -7.17 16.01 17.39
C TYR A 220 -7.08 14.48 17.51
N TYR A 221 -7.79 13.87 18.47
CA TYR A 221 -7.78 12.43 18.66
C TYR A 221 -8.26 11.68 17.42
N HIS A 222 -9.34 12.15 16.80
CA HIS A 222 -9.85 11.55 15.57
C HIS A 222 -8.83 11.68 14.42
N ILE A 223 -8.24 12.86 14.24
CA ILE A 223 -7.32 13.16 13.14
C ILE A 223 -6.02 12.35 13.28
N ILE A 224 -5.42 12.33 14.47
CA ILE A 224 -4.16 11.63 14.73
C ILE A 224 -4.37 10.11 14.62
N THR A 225 -5.49 9.60 15.14
CA THR A 225 -5.87 8.19 14.96
C THR A 225 -6.00 7.86 13.47
N MET A 226 -6.64 8.72 12.68
CA MET A 226 -6.75 8.52 11.23
C MET A 226 -5.37 8.51 10.54
N ILE A 227 -4.47 9.44 10.88
CA ILE A 227 -3.11 9.52 10.32
C ILE A 227 -2.36 8.21 10.61
N ASN A 228 -2.36 7.77 11.87
CA ASN A 228 -1.72 6.52 12.29
C ASN A 228 -2.31 5.31 11.56
N MET A 229 -3.64 5.24 11.44
CA MET A 229 -4.31 4.14 10.75
C MET A 229 -4.02 4.11 9.26
N ASN A 230 -3.85 5.25 8.59
CA ASN A 230 -3.42 5.28 7.19
C ASN A 230 -2.00 4.73 7.04
N CYS A 231 -1.06 5.11 7.92
CA CYS A 231 0.29 4.52 7.91
C CYS A 231 0.25 2.99 8.12
N ALA A 232 -0.54 2.52 9.08
CA ALA A 232 -0.76 1.10 9.33
C ALA A 232 -1.34 0.38 8.11
N LEU A 233 -2.36 0.96 7.47
CA LEU A 233 -2.97 0.41 6.26
C LEU A 233 -1.93 0.22 5.16
N TRP A 234 -1.10 1.23 4.90
CA TRP A 234 -0.03 1.12 3.92
C TRP A 234 0.93 -0.02 4.23
N TYR A 235 1.45 -0.02 5.46
CA TYR A 235 2.40 -1.03 5.93
C TYR A 235 1.83 -2.46 5.79
N ILE A 236 0.57 -2.68 6.16
CA ILE A 236 -0.08 -3.99 6.09
C ILE A 236 -0.23 -4.44 4.63
N ASN A 237 -0.62 -3.55 3.71
CA ASN A 237 -0.72 -3.91 2.28
C ASN A 237 0.66 -4.24 1.70
N CYS A 238 1.69 -3.43 1.98
CA CYS A 238 3.08 -3.71 1.59
C CYS A 238 3.56 -5.06 2.14
N LYS A 239 3.29 -5.34 3.42
CA LYS A 239 3.60 -6.63 4.05
C LYS A 239 2.89 -7.80 3.37
N GLY A 240 1.62 -7.62 2.97
CA GLY A 240 0.87 -8.61 2.20
C GLY A 240 1.53 -8.93 0.86
N ILE A 241 1.92 -7.91 0.09
CA ILE A 241 2.63 -8.09 -1.19
C ILE A 241 3.97 -8.79 -0.99
N LYS A 242 4.73 -8.39 0.04
CA LYS A 242 6.00 -9.02 0.37
C LYS A 242 5.85 -10.51 0.67
N ILE A 243 4.84 -10.90 1.47
CA ILE A 243 4.55 -12.30 1.77
C ILE A 243 4.14 -13.05 0.50
N ALA A 244 3.27 -12.47 -0.33
CA ALA A 244 2.84 -13.06 -1.60
C ALA A 244 4.02 -13.30 -2.55
N SER A 245 4.91 -12.33 -2.66
CA SER A 245 6.14 -12.41 -3.45
C SER A 245 7.08 -13.50 -2.96
N GLN A 246 7.31 -13.59 -1.64
CA GLN A 246 8.16 -14.63 -1.09
C GLN A 246 7.56 -16.02 -1.31
N SER A 247 6.24 -16.17 -1.13
CA SER A 247 5.53 -17.43 -1.38
C SER A 247 5.61 -17.82 -2.87
N LEU A 248 5.47 -16.86 -3.78
CA LEU A 248 5.61 -17.08 -5.22
C LEU A 248 7.02 -17.53 -5.59
N SER A 249 8.05 -16.83 -5.11
CA SER A 249 9.46 -17.15 -5.35
C SER A 249 9.83 -18.55 -4.82
N ASN A 250 9.39 -18.89 -3.61
CA ASN A 250 9.65 -20.20 -3.01
C ASN A 250 8.98 -21.33 -3.79
N CYS A 251 7.71 -21.15 -4.19
CA CYS A 251 7.01 -22.14 -5.03
C CYS A 251 7.67 -22.26 -6.41
N PHE A 252 8.07 -21.13 -7.02
CA PHE A 252 8.74 -21.13 -8.31
C PHE A 252 10.05 -21.91 -8.27
N SER A 253 10.91 -21.62 -7.29
CA SER A 253 12.19 -22.32 -7.12
C SER A 253 12.01 -23.81 -6.86
N ARG A 254 11.03 -24.17 -6.01
CA ARG A 254 10.70 -25.57 -5.76
C ARG A 254 10.22 -26.28 -7.03
N ASP A 255 9.28 -25.70 -7.76
CA ASP A 255 8.68 -26.36 -8.92
C ASP A 255 9.68 -26.48 -10.07
N VAL A 256 10.50 -25.46 -10.30
CA VAL A 256 11.60 -25.49 -11.30
C VAL A 256 12.66 -26.55 -10.96
N SER A 257 12.95 -26.77 -9.68
CA SER A 257 13.89 -27.81 -9.25
C SER A 257 13.38 -29.24 -9.51
N ILE A 258 12.05 -29.40 -9.63
CA ILE A 258 11.42 -30.69 -9.92
C ILE A 258 11.28 -30.88 -11.44
N GLU A 259 10.74 -29.87 -12.13
CA GLU A 259 10.48 -29.90 -13.56
C GLU A 259 10.66 -28.50 -14.15
N CYS A 260 11.63 -28.33 -15.05
CA CYS A 260 11.85 -27.07 -15.75
C CYS A 260 11.29 -27.14 -17.18
N THR A 261 10.03 -26.71 -17.36
CA THR A 261 9.38 -26.65 -18.68
C THR A 261 8.89 -25.26 -19.04
N ALA A 262 8.87 -24.94 -20.34
CA ALA A 262 8.39 -23.67 -20.87
C ALA A 262 6.98 -23.29 -20.35
N SER A 263 6.07 -24.27 -20.23
CA SER A 263 4.71 -24.03 -19.74
C SER A 263 4.67 -23.60 -18.27
N LEU A 264 5.56 -24.15 -17.43
CA LEU A 264 5.69 -23.80 -16.03
C LEU A 264 6.23 -22.38 -15.88
N ILE A 265 7.34 -22.08 -16.57
CA ILE A 265 7.97 -20.75 -16.56
C ILE A 265 6.98 -19.69 -17.04
N SER A 266 6.24 -19.96 -18.12
CA SER A 266 5.22 -19.05 -18.62
C SER A 266 4.11 -18.78 -17.59
N SER A 267 3.64 -19.84 -16.90
CA SER A 267 2.62 -19.73 -15.85
C SER A 267 3.09 -18.85 -14.68
N TYR A 268 4.33 -19.04 -14.23
CA TYR A 268 4.95 -18.23 -13.18
C TYR A 268 5.24 -16.80 -13.63
N ARG A 269 5.62 -16.58 -14.90
CA ARG A 269 5.74 -15.24 -15.49
C ARG A 269 4.43 -14.48 -15.42
N PHE A 270 3.32 -15.09 -15.86
CA PHE A 270 2.00 -14.47 -15.76
C PHE A 270 1.63 -14.19 -14.30
N LEU A 271 1.88 -15.12 -13.38
CA LEU A 271 1.60 -14.92 -11.97
C LEU A 271 2.40 -13.76 -11.37
N TRP A 272 3.69 -13.65 -11.71
CA TRP A 272 4.54 -12.55 -11.28
C TRP A 272 4.08 -11.20 -11.85
N LEU A 273 3.72 -11.15 -13.14
CA LEU A 273 3.16 -9.94 -13.77
C LEU A 273 1.90 -9.46 -13.04
N ASN A 274 1.01 -10.38 -12.65
CA ASN A 274 -0.17 -10.04 -11.87
C ASN A 274 0.16 -9.50 -10.47
N LEU A 275 1.21 -10.03 -9.83
CA LEU A 275 1.68 -9.51 -8.56
C LEU A 275 2.31 -8.11 -8.70
N SER A 276 3.06 -7.88 -9.77
CA SER A 276 3.61 -6.56 -10.11
C SER A 276 2.48 -5.56 -10.37
N GLU A 277 1.45 -5.94 -11.11
CA GLU A 277 0.25 -5.14 -11.35
C GLU A 277 -0.48 -4.81 -10.04
N LEU A 278 -0.60 -5.76 -9.10
CA LEU A 278 -1.14 -5.51 -7.77
C LEU A 278 -0.33 -4.48 -6.98
N LEU A 279 1.01 -4.54 -7.03
CA LEU A 279 1.89 -3.58 -6.37
C LEU A 279 1.77 -2.17 -6.97
N GLN A 280 1.69 -2.07 -8.29
CA GLN A 280 1.45 -0.80 -8.97
C GLN A 280 0.03 -0.28 -8.67
N SER A 281 -0.97 -1.16 -8.62
CA SER A 281 -2.34 -0.82 -8.27
C SER A 281 -2.47 -0.31 -6.84
N LEU A 282 -1.67 -0.81 -5.89
CA LEU A 282 -1.59 -0.24 -4.53
C LEU A 282 -1.14 1.23 -4.58
N GLY A 283 -0.06 1.54 -5.30
CA GLY A 283 0.43 2.91 -5.48
C GLY A 283 -0.59 3.81 -6.16
N ASN A 284 -1.17 3.33 -7.26
CA ASN A 284 -2.11 4.10 -8.08
C ASN A 284 -3.48 4.31 -7.40
N ALA A 285 -3.98 3.30 -6.68
CA ALA A 285 -5.24 3.38 -5.99
C ALA A 285 -5.16 4.44 -4.89
N TYR A 286 -4.11 4.44 -4.07
CA TYR A 286 -3.99 5.39 -2.95
C TYR A 286 -3.13 6.64 -3.26
N ALA A 287 -2.80 6.88 -4.53
CA ALA A 287 -1.88 7.95 -4.93
C ALA A 287 -2.25 9.30 -4.30
N ARG A 288 -3.51 9.70 -4.42
CA ARG A 288 -4.00 10.98 -3.88
C ARG A 288 -3.89 11.05 -2.35
N THR A 289 -4.21 9.95 -1.66
CA THR A 289 -4.14 9.85 -0.20
C THR A 289 -2.70 9.99 0.28
N TYR A 290 -1.76 9.25 -0.30
CA TYR A 290 -0.39 9.28 0.18
C TYR A 290 0.43 10.46 -0.36
N SER A 291 0.09 11.05 -1.50
CA SER A 291 0.68 12.32 -1.94
C SER A 291 0.37 13.45 -0.95
N THR A 292 -0.90 13.59 -0.55
CA THR A 292 -1.31 14.59 0.44
C THR A 292 -0.74 14.29 1.83
N TYR A 293 -0.68 13.01 2.21
CA TYR A 293 -0.01 12.56 3.43
C TYR A 293 1.48 12.95 3.48
N CYS A 294 2.23 12.73 2.40
CA CYS A 294 3.64 13.11 2.33
C CYS A 294 3.83 14.63 2.46
N LEU A 295 3.02 15.42 1.75
CA LEU A 295 3.06 16.89 1.86
C LEU A 295 2.78 17.36 3.29
N PHE A 296 1.78 16.77 3.94
CA PHE A 296 1.47 17.05 5.33
C PHE A 296 2.64 16.71 6.27
N MET A 297 3.26 15.54 6.11
CA MET A 297 4.41 15.15 6.93
C MET A 297 5.60 16.10 6.71
N PHE A 298 5.91 16.45 5.46
CA PHE A 298 7.01 17.38 5.16
C PHE A 298 6.78 18.76 5.77
N PHE A 299 5.57 19.29 5.66
CA PHE A 299 5.23 20.58 6.26
C PHE A 299 5.44 20.55 7.78
N ASN A 300 4.87 19.56 8.48
CA ASN A 300 4.99 19.50 9.94
C ASN A 300 6.43 19.25 10.40
N ILE A 301 7.19 18.36 9.74
CA ILE A 301 8.61 18.16 10.07
C ILE A 301 9.40 19.46 9.90
N THR A 302 9.19 20.20 8.80
CA THR A 302 9.91 21.45 8.54
C THR A 302 9.64 22.49 9.61
N ILE A 303 8.37 22.70 9.96
CA ILE A 303 7.97 23.70 10.94
C ILE A 303 8.38 23.28 12.36
N ALA A 304 8.25 22.01 12.72
CA ALA A 304 8.64 21.49 14.03
C ALA A 304 10.17 21.57 14.25
N VAL A 305 10.97 21.18 13.24
CA VAL A 305 12.43 21.30 13.34
C VAL A 305 12.87 22.77 13.37
N TYR A 306 12.23 23.63 12.56
CA TYR A 306 12.50 25.07 12.62
C TYR A 306 12.20 25.63 14.01
N GLY A 307 11.02 25.35 14.56
CA GLY A 307 10.61 25.81 15.89
C GLY A 307 11.57 25.32 16.98
N ALA A 308 11.97 24.06 16.95
CA ALA A 308 12.94 23.50 17.89
C ALA A 308 14.30 24.21 17.80
N LEU A 309 14.84 24.39 16.58
CA LEU A 309 16.11 25.10 16.38
C LEU A 309 16.03 26.57 16.78
N SER A 310 14.89 27.21 16.54
CA SER A 310 14.64 28.61 16.87
C SER A 310 14.76 28.88 18.38
N GLU A 311 14.19 28.00 19.21
CA GLU A 311 14.29 28.10 20.68
C GLU A 311 15.69 27.84 21.19
N ILE A 312 16.36 26.82 20.64
CA ILE A 312 17.75 26.47 21.02
C ILE A 312 18.68 27.67 20.78
N VAL A 313 18.48 28.41 19.68
CA VAL A 313 19.29 29.58 19.33
C VAL A 313 19.03 30.74 20.29
N ASP A 314 17.79 30.95 20.75
CA ASP A 314 17.44 32.11 21.58
C ASP A 314 17.75 31.92 23.07
N HIS A 315 17.49 30.71 23.62
CA HIS A 315 17.62 30.43 25.04
C HIS A 315 18.85 29.58 25.41
N GLY A 316 19.61 29.11 24.42
CA GLY A 316 20.67 28.11 24.58
C GLY A 316 20.10 26.71 24.89
N PHE A 317 20.97 25.74 25.24
CA PHE A 317 20.56 24.36 25.62
C PHE A 317 19.85 24.27 26.99
N ARG A 318 18.94 25.19 27.31
CA ARG A 318 18.01 25.04 28.42
C ARG A 318 16.75 24.37 27.86
N PHE A 319 16.69 23.05 27.96
CA PHE A 319 15.54 22.23 27.52
C PHE A 319 14.22 22.77 28.08
N SER A 320 13.54 23.59 27.28
CA SER A 320 12.22 24.09 27.59
C SER A 320 11.19 23.01 27.27
N PHE A 321 10.10 22.92 28.05
CA PHE A 321 9.02 21.98 27.77
C PHE A 321 8.47 22.12 26.34
N LYS A 322 8.44 23.36 25.82
CA LYS A 322 8.02 23.66 24.43
C LYS A 322 8.93 23.02 23.38
N GLU A 323 10.25 23.13 23.56
CA GLU A 323 11.25 22.56 22.64
C GLU A 323 11.11 21.04 22.54
N MET A 324 10.93 20.39 23.70
CA MET A 324 10.73 18.94 23.77
C MET A 324 9.47 18.50 23.02
N GLY A 325 8.38 19.28 23.10
CA GLY A 325 7.14 19.00 22.36
C GLY A 325 7.34 18.99 20.84
N LEU A 326 8.15 19.91 20.32
CA LEU A 326 8.44 20.03 18.87
C LEU A 326 9.38 18.93 18.38
N ILE A 327 10.36 18.55 19.19
CA ILE A 327 11.23 17.41 18.88
C ILE A 327 10.41 16.12 18.83
N VAL A 328 9.47 15.93 19.76
CA VAL A 328 8.56 14.78 19.77
C VAL A 328 7.69 14.77 18.51
N ASP A 329 7.16 15.92 18.09
CA ASP A 329 6.37 16.05 16.85
C ASP A 329 7.19 15.72 15.60
N ALA A 330 8.39 16.33 15.47
CA ALA A 330 9.30 16.08 14.36
C ALA A 330 9.70 14.60 14.28
N ALA A 331 10.02 13.98 15.41
CA ALA A 331 10.37 12.56 15.49
C ALA A 331 9.18 11.65 15.11
N TYR A 332 7.98 11.98 15.56
CA TYR A 332 6.75 11.26 15.23
C TYR A 332 6.46 11.31 13.72
N CYS A 333 6.40 12.50 13.13
CA CYS A 333 6.16 12.66 11.69
C CYS A 333 7.26 12.01 10.84
N SER A 334 8.53 12.14 11.25
CA SER A 334 9.67 11.51 10.55
C SER A 334 9.59 9.99 10.60
N THR A 335 9.20 9.40 11.73
CA THR A 335 9.03 7.95 11.88
C THR A 335 7.93 7.43 10.96
N LEU A 336 6.78 8.11 10.91
CA LEU A 336 5.67 7.71 10.05
C LEU A 336 6.04 7.78 8.56
N LEU A 337 6.74 8.83 8.16
CA LEU A 337 7.21 8.98 6.79
C LEU A 337 8.28 7.93 6.44
N PHE A 338 9.19 7.63 7.37
CA PHE A 338 10.19 6.58 7.21
C PHE A 338 9.54 5.21 7.00
N ILE A 339 8.55 4.85 7.83
CA ILE A 339 7.80 3.59 7.68
C ILE A 339 7.16 3.50 6.28
N PHE A 340 6.52 4.58 5.84
CA PHE A 340 5.89 4.66 4.52
C PHE A 340 6.89 4.44 3.36
N ALA A 341 8.02 5.13 3.37
CA ALA A 341 9.04 5.03 2.34
C ALA A 341 9.78 3.67 2.37
N ASP A 342 10.17 3.21 3.56
CA ASP A 342 10.95 1.98 3.75
C ASP A 342 10.16 0.73 3.38
N CYS A 343 8.89 0.63 3.78
CA CYS A 343 8.08 -0.54 3.45
C CYS A 343 7.75 -0.62 1.95
N SER A 344 7.59 0.52 1.28
CA SER A 344 7.40 0.59 -0.17
C SER A 344 8.65 0.13 -0.92
N HIS A 345 9.81 0.65 -0.52
CA HIS A 345 11.10 0.26 -1.08
C HIS A 345 11.36 -1.24 -0.90
N LYS A 346 11.17 -1.78 0.31
CA LYS A 346 11.33 -3.21 0.60
C LYS A 346 10.36 -4.10 -0.20
N SER A 347 9.16 -3.62 -0.47
CA SER A 347 8.17 -4.37 -1.26
C SER A 347 8.59 -4.44 -2.73
N THR A 348 8.92 -3.30 -3.34
CA THR A 348 9.47 -3.19 -4.71
C THR A 348 10.66 -4.14 -4.91
N LEU A 349 11.65 -4.06 -4.01
CA LEU A 349 12.85 -4.90 -4.09
C LEU A 349 12.52 -6.39 -3.99
N LYS A 350 11.62 -6.78 -3.08
CA LYS A 350 11.30 -8.20 -2.89
C LYS A 350 10.55 -8.81 -4.08
N VAL A 351 9.64 -8.06 -4.71
CA VAL A 351 8.92 -8.52 -5.92
C VAL A 351 9.88 -8.80 -7.07
N ALA A 352 10.89 -7.95 -7.27
CA ALA A 352 11.89 -8.14 -8.33
C ALA A 352 12.91 -9.24 -7.96
N ALA A 353 13.60 -9.10 -6.82
CA ALA A 353 14.72 -9.96 -6.46
C ALA A 353 14.32 -11.43 -6.28
N GLY A 354 13.15 -11.70 -5.69
CA GLY A 354 12.76 -13.08 -5.38
C GLY A 354 12.63 -13.98 -6.60
N VAL A 355 12.22 -13.44 -7.75
CA VAL A 355 12.11 -14.21 -8.99
C VAL A 355 13.43 -14.19 -9.77
N GLN A 356 14.15 -13.06 -9.76
CA GLN A 356 15.46 -12.96 -10.40
C GLN A 356 16.45 -13.99 -9.83
N ASP A 357 16.52 -14.13 -8.50
CA ASP A 357 17.38 -15.11 -7.83
C ASP A 357 17.09 -16.54 -8.31
N CYS A 358 15.81 -16.86 -8.51
CA CYS A 358 15.40 -18.15 -9.02
C CYS A 358 15.76 -18.34 -10.49
N LEU A 359 15.51 -17.35 -11.36
CA LEU A 359 15.82 -17.43 -12.79
C LEU A 359 17.32 -17.59 -13.02
N LEU A 360 18.15 -16.88 -12.26
CA LEU A 360 19.60 -16.95 -12.34
C LEU A 360 20.17 -18.29 -11.85
N SER A 361 19.40 -19.03 -11.04
CA SER A 361 19.81 -20.37 -10.57
C SER A 361 19.58 -21.49 -11.59
N ILE A 362 18.83 -21.23 -12.66
CA ILE A 362 18.53 -22.22 -13.69
C ILE A 362 19.73 -22.36 -14.62
N ASP A 363 20.21 -23.59 -14.80
CA ASP A 363 21.21 -23.87 -15.83
C ASP A 363 20.58 -23.83 -17.22
N VAL A 364 20.71 -22.67 -17.87
CA VAL A 364 20.15 -22.39 -19.21
C VAL A 364 20.69 -23.35 -20.27
N LEU A 365 21.90 -23.90 -20.10
CA LEU A 365 22.50 -24.83 -21.07
C LEU A 365 21.88 -26.23 -20.99
N SER A 366 21.28 -26.57 -19.85
CA SER A 366 20.66 -27.89 -19.61
C SER A 366 19.20 -27.97 -20.05
N VAL A 367 18.56 -26.84 -20.37
CA VAL A 367 17.14 -26.76 -20.72
C VAL A 367 16.91 -26.66 -22.22
N ASP A 368 15.72 -27.06 -22.67
CA ASP A 368 15.31 -27.04 -24.06
C ASP A 368 15.08 -25.61 -24.60
N ARG A 369 15.26 -25.43 -25.92
CA ARG A 369 15.12 -24.12 -26.59
C ARG A 369 13.83 -23.35 -26.28
N PRO A 370 12.62 -23.95 -26.23
CA PRO A 370 11.42 -23.18 -25.90
C PRO A 370 11.40 -22.73 -24.43
N THR A 371 12.02 -23.48 -23.52
CA THR A 371 12.18 -23.08 -22.11
C THR A 371 13.18 -21.93 -21.98
N GLN A 372 14.31 -21.98 -22.71
CA GLN A 372 15.25 -20.84 -22.79
C GLN A 372 14.54 -19.56 -23.25
N LYS A 373 13.75 -19.65 -24.32
CA LYS A 373 12.99 -18.50 -24.84
C LYS A 373 11.99 -17.94 -23.82
N GLU A 374 11.32 -18.80 -23.05
CA GLU A 374 10.40 -18.33 -22.00
C GLU A 374 11.14 -17.72 -20.80
N ILE A 375 12.36 -18.17 -20.47
CA ILE A 375 13.23 -17.52 -19.49
C ILE A 375 13.59 -16.11 -19.97
N ASP A 376 14.01 -15.96 -21.23
CA ASP A 376 14.33 -14.66 -21.81
C ASP A 376 13.13 -13.71 -21.78
N HIS A 377 11.94 -14.21 -22.17
CA HIS A 377 10.72 -13.43 -22.07
C HIS A 377 10.37 -13.03 -20.63
N PHE A 378 10.71 -13.87 -19.64
CA PHE A 378 10.48 -13.54 -18.22
C PHE A 378 11.45 -12.46 -17.75
N ILE A 379 12.74 -12.58 -18.05
CA ILE A 379 13.73 -11.54 -17.74
C ILE A 379 13.34 -10.21 -18.38
N GLN A 380 12.98 -10.23 -19.67
CA GLN A 380 12.49 -9.05 -20.39
C GLN A 380 11.23 -8.47 -19.74
N ALA A 381 10.30 -9.31 -19.28
CA ALA A 381 9.09 -8.83 -18.58
C ALA A 381 9.43 -8.14 -17.26
N ILE A 382 10.47 -8.59 -16.55
CA ILE A 382 10.95 -7.96 -15.31
C ILE A 382 11.58 -6.60 -15.59
N GLU A 383 12.39 -6.50 -16.65
CA GLU A 383 13.04 -5.25 -17.05
C GLU A 383 12.05 -4.22 -17.58
N MET A 384 11.10 -4.64 -18.42
CA MET A 384 10.12 -3.74 -19.06
C MET A 384 9.02 -3.27 -18.11
N ASN A 385 8.71 -4.03 -17.05
CA ASN A 385 7.67 -3.69 -16.07
C ASN A 385 8.21 -3.75 -14.63
N PRO A 386 9.10 -2.81 -14.26
CA PRO A 386 9.67 -2.81 -12.92
C PRO A 386 8.54 -2.59 -11.91
N ALA A 387 8.48 -3.46 -10.90
CA ALA A 387 7.41 -3.50 -9.90
C ALA A 387 7.53 -2.36 -8.87
N VAL A 388 7.60 -1.11 -9.35
CA VAL A 388 7.84 0.07 -8.51
C VAL A 388 6.52 0.66 -8.04
N VAL A 389 6.45 0.95 -6.74
CA VAL A 389 5.34 1.73 -6.17
C VAL A 389 5.45 3.18 -6.64
N SER A 390 4.51 3.59 -7.50
CA SER A 390 4.39 4.97 -8.00
C SER A 390 3.05 5.57 -7.58
N LEU A 391 3.06 6.84 -7.17
CA LEU A 391 1.86 7.60 -6.87
C LEU A 391 1.32 8.23 -8.17
N LYS A 392 0.80 7.41 -9.10
CA LYS A 392 0.32 7.88 -10.43
C LYS A 392 1.35 8.69 -11.22
N GLY A 393 2.64 8.38 -11.08
CA GLY A 393 3.72 9.11 -11.76
C GLY A 393 4.14 10.42 -11.10
N TYR A 394 3.49 10.89 -10.03
CA TYR A 394 3.94 12.09 -9.31
C TYR A 394 5.26 11.87 -8.58
N ALA A 395 5.44 10.70 -7.98
CA ALA A 395 6.66 10.31 -7.29
C ALA A 395 6.75 8.79 -7.16
N HIS A 396 7.98 8.27 -7.19
CA HIS A 396 8.28 6.91 -6.77
C HIS A 396 8.45 6.87 -5.25
N VAL A 397 7.74 5.93 -4.61
CA VAL A 397 7.83 5.79 -3.15
C VAL A 397 8.99 4.86 -2.82
N ASN A 398 10.15 5.46 -2.59
CA ASN A 398 11.38 4.76 -2.24
C ASN A 398 12.15 5.52 -1.15
N ARG A 399 13.32 5.00 -0.74
CA ARG A 399 14.19 5.69 0.23
C ARG A 399 14.78 7.00 -0.32
N GLU A 400 14.88 7.17 -1.64
CA GLU A 400 15.35 8.41 -2.24
C GLU A 400 14.36 9.55 -2.03
N LEU A 401 13.06 9.28 -1.98
CA LEU A 401 12.04 10.26 -1.57
C LEU A 401 12.35 10.82 -0.17
N LEU A 402 12.80 9.97 0.76
CA LEU A 402 13.20 10.40 2.10
C LEU A 402 14.46 11.27 2.05
N THR A 403 15.49 10.84 1.31
CA THR A 403 16.73 11.62 1.17
C THR A 403 16.46 12.99 0.53
N SER A 404 15.68 13.03 -0.55
CA SER A 404 15.28 14.26 -1.24
C SER A 404 14.52 15.20 -0.30
N ALA A 405 13.62 14.65 0.51
CA ALA A 405 12.88 15.44 1.48
C ALA A 405 13.76 16.00 2.59
N ILE A 406 14.66 15.20 3.16
CA ILE A 406 15.60 15.68 4.19
C ILE A 406 16.45 16.82 3.63
N SER A 407 16.94 16.69 2.39
CA SER A 407 17.67 17.75 1.72
C SER A 407 16.83 19.02 1.55
N MET A 408 15.56 18.90 1.12
CA MET A 408 14.67 20.07 1.01
C MET A 408 14.40 20.72 2.37
N ILE A 409 14.10 19.93 3.41
CA ILE A 409 13.90 20.41 4.78
C ILE A 409 15.16 21.16 5.24
N ALA A 410 16.35 20.60 5.06
CA ALA A 410 17.60 21.26 5.42
C ALA A 410 17.80 22.60 4.69
N ILE A 411 17.53 22.67 3.39
CA ILE A 411 17.61 23.91 2.61
C ILE A 411 16.63 24.95 3.16
N TYR A 412 15.36 24.59 3.38
CA TYR A 412 14.36 25.51 3.94
C TYR A 412 14.73 25.97 5.35
N LEU A 413 15.26 25.08 6.20
CA LEU A 413 15.72 25.42 7.54
C LEU A 413 16.86 26.43 7.51
N ILE A 414 17.85 26.23 6.63
CA ILE A 414 18.97 27.18 6.46
C ILE A 414 18.43 28.55 6.07
N VAL A 415 17.52 28.61 5.09
CA VAL A 415 16.92 29.87 4.64
C VAL A 415 16.15 30.57 5.77
N LEU A 416 15.30 29.84 6.50
CA LEU A 416 14.51 30.40 7.59
C LEU A 416 15.38 30.88 8.77
N LEU A 417 16.44 30.14 9.10
CA LEU A 417 17.40 30.54 10.13
C LEU A 417 18.18 31.79 9.72
N GLN A 418 18.58 31.89 8.45
CA GLN A 418 19.25 33.10 7.95
C GLN A 418 18.34 34.33 8.05
N PHE A 419 17.07 34.21 7.66
CA PHE A 419 16.11 35.30 7.85
C PHE A 419 15.98 35.73 9.31
N LYS A 420 15.96 34.78 10.26
CA LYS A 420 15.90 35.10 11.70
C LYS A 420 17.15 35.84 12.18
N ILE A 421 18.34 35.41 11.76
CA ILE A 421 19.62 36.03 12.17
C ILE A 421 19.78 37.42 11.53
N SER A 422 19.29 37.62 10.31
CA SER A 422 19.38 38.90 9.59
C SER A 422 18.38 39.95 10.06
N LEU A 423 17.34 39.58 10.82
CA LEU A 423 16.42 40.53 11.42
C LEU A 423 17.12 41.28 12.56
N PRO A 424 17.20 42.62 12.53
CA PRO A 424 17.77 43.37 13.64
C PRO A 424 16.93 43.13 14.90
N LYS A 425 17.56 42.59 15.95
CA LYS A 425 16.95 42.53 17.29
C LYS A 425 16.65 43.97 17.68
N GLU A 426 15.37 44.33 17.84
CA GLU A 426 15.01 45.64 18.35
C GLU A 426 15.78 45.88 19.65
N ILE A 427 16.64 46.91 19.61
CA ILE A 427 17.42 47.37 20.75
C ILE A 427 16.39 47.75 21.80
N SER A 428 16.33 46.98 22.89
CA SER A 428 15.59 47.34 24.09
C SER A 428 16.11 48.69 24.55
N SER A 429 15.38 49.76 24.23
CA SER A 429 15.66 51.10 24.73
C SER A 429 15.52 51.08 26.25
N SER A 430 16.63 51.41 26.88
CA SER A 430 16.84 51.76 28.29
C SER A 430 15.69 52.50 28.96
#